data_AF-A0A3N5LU23-F1
#
_entry.id   AF-A0A3N5LU23-F1
#
_cell.length_a   1.000
_cell.length_b   1.000
_cell.length_c   1.000
_cell.angle_alpha   90.00
_cell.angle_beta   90.00
_cell.angle_gamma   90.00
#
_symmetry.space_group_name_H-M   'P 1'
#
loop_
_entity.id
_entity.type
_entity.pdbx_description
1 polymer ?
#
loop_
_entity_poly.entity_id
_entity_poly.type
_entity_poly.pdbx_seq_one_letter_code
_entity_poly.pdbx_strand_id
1 'polypeptide(L)'
;MSNSSPKHFGEWLRYYRLRCIDPKKGGKLTQQGLGELLGTELGIEGYTGAAVSDWERGESQINKDNRPVLASLIKVLHDNGGLKTPAEADKFLLSGKYSPLDEIEKLLIFPDAPPGLPSRPSIERLPISSLITQKISILNQDIKSLVIESGEKRHWTDVLLRLLGKFFERWTAEKVIQLLLWVTVWLLTWGLTFPILDWPFDNREQAWKATVFYITGTLTSPALTAMLTQTRRSKYWQAQNLANTLILRFYTYLGAYTGFHSGYVMVLAGALLGYFLRLGPLHHLIVGIVAAWPVLISYAAARQVPYNQLRAYGRLRFKDGAIFMVSALAGVLWGGLIYTYYPWILSPRIGYILVLIVIGLTAVSFIIQNRRKRIHNTSH
;
A
#
# COMPACT_ATOMS: atom_id res chain seq x y z
N MET A 1 -37.82 2.39 37.42
CA MET A 1 -36.58 2.82 36.75
C MET A 1 -35.89 1.58 36.20
N SER A 2 -35.95 1.33 34.89
CA SER A 2 -35.27 0.17 34.31
C SER A 2 -33.76 0.44 34.27
N ASN A 3 -32.97 -0.40 34.93
CA ASN A 3 -31.52 -0.44 34.77
C ASN A 3 -31.20 -0.87 33.33
N SER A 4 -31.19 0.07 32.38
CA SER A 4 -30.63 -0.18 31.06
C SER A 4 -29.15 -0.49 31.26
N SER A 5 -28.70 -1.65 30.79
CA SER A 5 -27.28 -1.99 30.81
C SER A 5 -26.45 -0.84 30.18
N PRO A 6 -25.22 -0.60 30.65
CA PRO A 6 -24.38 0.44 30.08
C PRO A 6 -24.21 0.20 28.59
N LYS A 7 -24.82 1.07 27.77
CA LYS A 7 -24.76 0.98 26.31
C LYS A 7 -23.30 0.90 25.86
N HIS A 8 -23.00 -0.08 25.01
CA HIS A 8 -21.65 -0.28 24.48
C HIS A 8 -21.31 0.82 23.46
N PHE A 9 -20.01 1.09 23.25
CA PHE A 9 -19.53 2.10 22.30
C PHE A 9 -20.21 2.07 20.93
N GLY A 10 -20.35 0.87 20.34
CA GLY A 10 -21.00 0.70 19.03
C GLY A 10 -22.46 1.15 19.00
N GLU A 11 -23.19 0.96 20.10
CA GLU A 11 -24.58 1.38 20.23
C GLU A 11 -24.69 2.91 20.36
N TRP A 12 -23.79 3.53 21.11
CA TRP A 12 -23.69 4.99 21.19
C TRP A 12 -23.30 5.61 19.85
N LEU A 13 -22.34 5.00 19.14
CA LEU A 13 -21.94 5.44 17.81
C LEU A 13 -23.13 5.41 16.85
N ARG A 14 -23.86 4.30 16.82
CA ARG A 14 -25.08 4.15 16.01
C ARG A 14 -26.15 5.17 16.40
N TYR A 15 -26.35 5.37 17.71
CA TYR A 15 -27.31 6.33 18.24
C TYR A 15 -27.01 7.76 17.79
N TYR A 16 -25.77 8.23 17.94
CA TYR A 16 -25.37 9.58 17.53
C TYR A 16 -25.37 9.74 16.01
N ARG A 17 -24.90 8.74 15.25
CA ARG A 17 -24.97 8.77 13.78
C ARG A 17 -26.40 8.92 13.27
N LEU A 18 -27.36 8.18 13.83
CA LEU A 18 -28.76 8.26 13.40
C LEU A 18 -29.45 9.59 13.72
N ARG A 19 -28.84 10.41 14.59
CA ARG A 19 -29.26 11.79 14.88
C ARG A 19 -28.55 12.81 13.99
N CYS A 20 -27.48 12.42 13.30
CA CYS A 20 -26.78 13.29 12.36
C CYS A 20 -27.58 13.48 11.07
N ILE A 21 -27.49 14.68 10.49
CA ILE A 21 -28.01 14.99 9.16
C ILE A 21 -26.85 14.89 8.15
N ASP A 22 -27.06 14.16 7.07
CA ASP A 22 -26.10 14.04 5.97
C ASP A 22 -26.04 15.36 5.20
N PRO A 23 -24.89 16.05 5.16
CA PRO A 23 -24.79 17.38 4.58
C PRO A 23 -24.94 17.36 3.05
N LYS A 24 -24.72 16.21 2.40
CA LYS A 24 -24.86 16.07 0.94
C LYS A 24 -26.27 15.68 0.55
N LYS A 25 -26.96 14.89 1.37
CA LYS A 25 -28.25 14.26 1.01
C LYS A 25 -29.46 14.80 1.77
N GLY A 26 -29.26 15.58 2.84
CA GLY A 26 -30.34 16.16 3.66
C GLY A 26 -31.14 15.15 4.48
N GLY A 27 -30.69 13.90 4.58
CA GLY A 27 -31.33 12.80 5.33
C GLY A 27 -30.52 12.34 6.53
N LYS A 28 -30.87 11.20 7.15
CA LYS A 28 -30.05 10.61 8.23
C LYS A 28 -28.69 10.16 7.70
N LEU A 29 -27.63 10.41 8.47
CA LEU A 29 -26.28 10.00 8.10
C LEU A 29 -26.16 8.47 8.02
N THR A 30 -25.80 7.95 6.85
CA THR A 30 -25.57 6.51 6.63
C THR A 30 -24.20 6.07 7.17
N GLN A 31 -23.97 4.76 7.34
CA GLN A 31 -22.64 4.23 7.75
C GLN A 31 -21.56 4.58 6.72
N GLN A 32 -21.88 4.45 5.42
CA GLN A 32 -20.99 4.88 4.35
C GLN A 32 -20.74 6.39 4.41
N GLY A 33 -21.79 7.20 4.58
CA GLY A 33 -21.66 8.65 4.70
C GLY A 33 -20.77 9.07 5.88
N LEU A 34 -20.91 8.43 7.04
CA LEU A 34 -20.02 8.66 8.19
C LEU A 34 -18.57 8.31 7.85
N GLY A 35 -18.34 7.18 7.18
CA GLY A 35 -17.01 6.76 6.75
C GLY A 35 -16.34 7.73 5.77
N GLU A 36 -17.10 8.28 4.83
CA GLU A 36 -16.67 9.30 3.87
C GLU A 36 -16.34 10.65 4.56
N LEU A 37 -17.22 11.11 5.46
CA LEU A 37 -16.99 12.35 6.22
C LEU A 37 -15.76 12.24 7.12
N LEU A 38 -15.60 11.09 7.79
CA LEU A 38 -14.43 10.83 8.62
C LEU A 38 -13.14 10.81 7.80
N GLY A 39 -13.18 10.32 6.57
CA GLY A 39 -12.08 10.40 5.62
C GLY A 39 -11.71 11.82 5.24
N THR A 40 -12.74 12.61 4.94
CA THR A 40 -12.60 14.02 4.57
C THR A 40 -11.94 14.79 5.70
N GLU A 41 -12.40 14.59 6.95
CA GLU A 41 -11.83 15.23 8.14
C GLU A 41 -10.36 14.82 8.39
N LEU A 42 -10.03 13.54 8.17
CA LEU A 42 -8.67 13.02 8.40
C LEU A 42 -7.70 13.25 7.21
N GLY A 43 -8.19 13.75 6.08
CA GLY A 43 -7.40 13.83 4.84
C GLY A 43 -6.98 12.46 4.28
N ILE A 44 -7.80 11.41 4.48
CA ILE A 44 -7.57 10.03 4.00
C ILE A 44 -8.77 9.54 3.17
N GLU A 45 -8.70 8.36 2.55
CA GLU A 45 -9.78 7.81 1.69
C GLU A 45 -11.11 7.48 2.41
N GLY A 46 -11.24 7.87 3.67
CA GLY A 46 -12.36 7.47 4.50
C GLY A 46 -12.28 6.05 4.97
N TYR A 47 -13.20 5.75 5.86
CA TYR A 47 -13.44 4.40 6.29
C TYR A 47 -14.57 3.84 5.45
N THR A 48 -14.51 2.55 5.13
CA THR A 48 -15.61 1.90 4.41
C THR A 48 -16.85 1.87 5.30
N GLY A 49 -18.04 1.89 4.70
CA GLY A 49 -19.28 1.68 5.46
C GLY A 49 -19.29 0.36 6.24
N ALA A 50 -18.58 -0.66 5.73
CA ALA A 50 -18.36 -1.93 6.42
C ALA A 50 -17.52 -1.77 7.71
N ALA A 51 -16.46 -0.96 7.69
CA ALA A 51 -15.67 -0.68 8.89
C ALA A 51 -16.51 0.02 9.97
N VAL A 52 -17.31 1.02 9.58
CA VAL A 52 -18.24 1.71 10.48
C VAL A 52 -19.29 0.75 11.03
N SER A 53 -19.85 -0.12 10.18
CA SER A 53 -20.79 -1.16 10.61
C SER A 53 -20.18 -2.14 11.60
N ASP A 54 -18.91 -2.52 11.43
CA ASP A 54 -18.20 -3.36 12.39
C ASP A 54 -17.99 -2.65 13.73
N TRP A 55 -17.73 -1.34 13.73
CA TRP A 55 -17.65 -0.54 14.97
C TRP A 55 -18.99 -0.47 15.70
N GLU A 56 -20.08 -0.22 14.96
CA GLU A 56 -21.44 -0.15 15.53
C GLU A 56 -21.91 -1.48 16.14
N ARG A 57 -21.49 -2.60 15.54
CA ARG A 57 -21.79 -3.94 16.05
C ARG A 57 -20.83 -4.42 17.14
N GLY A 58 -19.77 -3.66 17.41
CA GLY A 58 -18.70 -4.07 18.33
C GLY A 58 -17.83 -5.22 17.82
N GLU A 59 -17.88 -5.53 16.51
CA GLU A 59 -17.02 -6.55 15.89
C GLU A 59 -15.57 -6.09 15.73
N SER A 60 -15.35 -4.77 15.66
CA SER A 60 -14.04 -4.13 15.68
C SER A 60 -14.09 -2.86 16.51
N GLN A 61 -12.91 -2.36 16.91
CA GLN A 61 -12.78 -1.12 17.68
C GLN A 61 -11.73 -0.24 17.02
N ILE A 62 -11.91 1.07 17.12
CA ILE A 62 -10.87 2.03 16.74
C ILE A 62 -9.70 1.83 17.71
N ASN A 63 -8.47 1.78 17.19
CA ASN A 63 -7.28 1.63 18.03
C ASN A 63 -7.20 2.81 19.02
N LYS A 64 -6.98 2.51 20.31
CA LYS A 64 -6.90 3.49 21.40
C LYS A 64 -5.81 4.55 21.18
N ASP A 65 -4.72 4.16 20.52
CA ASP A 65 -3.60 5.06 20.23
C ASP A 65 -3.88 5.97 19.02
N ASN A 66 -4.92 5.69 18.24
CA ASN A 66 -5.28 6.47 17.08
C ASN A 66 -6.21 7.64 17.43
N ARG A 67 -5.73 8.51 18.33
CA ARG A 67 -6.43 9.73 18.78
C ARG A 67 -7.00 10.59 17.66
N PRO A 68 -6.31 10.83 16.52
CA PRO A 68 -6.88 11.64 15.45
C PRO A 68 -8.19 11.08 14.92
N VAL A 69 -8.33 9.76 14.81
CA VAL A 69 -9.56 9.12 14.30
C VAL A 69 -10.70 9.29 15.30
N LEU A 70 -10.41 9.15 16.60
CA LEU A 70 -11.41 9.36 17.65
C LEU A 70 -11.87 10.83 17.70
N ALA A 71 -10.94 11.78 17.70
CA ALA A 71 -11.25 13.21 17.70
C ALA A 71 -12.04 13.60 16.44
N SER A 72 -11.61 13.15 15.25
CA SER A 72 -12.31 13.40 13.99
C SER A 72 -13.70 12.77 13.96
N LEU A 73 -13.87 11.58 14.54
CA LEU A 73 -15.18 10.94 14.65
C LEU A 73 -16.14 11.79 15.50
N ILE A 74 -15.67 12.30 16.64
CA ILE A 74 -16.49 13.17 17.49
C ILE A 74 -16.81 14.47 16.78
N LYS A 75 -15.83 15.08 16.10
CA LYS A 75 -16.05 16.29 15.31
C LYS A 75 -17.11 16.09 14.24
N VAL A 76 -17.00 15.04 13.43
CA VAL A 76 -18.01 14.71 12.41
C VAL A 76 -19.38 14.48 13.03
N LEU A 77 -19.47 13.80 14.18
CA LEU A 77 -20.75 13.62 14.87
C LEU A 77 -21.31 14.92 15.44
N HIS A 78 -20.45 15.85 15.89
CA HIS A 78 -20.84 17.15 16.41
C HIS A 78 -21.33 18.08 15.29
N ASP A 79 -20.52 18.25 14.26
CA ASP A 79 -20.78 19.17 13.14
C ASP A 79 -22.06 18.81 12.37
N ASN A 80 -22.47 17.54 12.42
CA ASN A 80 -23.69 17.05 11.77
C ASN A 80 -24.89 16.90 12.74
N GLY A 81 -24.78 17.39 13.98
CA GLY A 81 -25.88 17.49 14.96
C GLY A 81 -26.16 16.24 15.79
N GLY A 82 -25.29 15.23 15.74
CA GLY A 82 -25.40 14.00 16.54
C GLY A 82 -25.02 14.20 18.00
N LEU A 83 -23.83 14.74 18.26
CA LEU A 83 -23.29 15.08 19.59
C LEU A 83 -23.37 16.59 19.82
N LYS A 84 -23.73 17.06 21.02
CA LYS A 84 -23.92 18.50 21.27
C LYS A 84 -22.91 19.12 22.22
N THR A 85 -22.37 18.34 23.16
CA THR A 85 -21.57 18.90 24.25
C THR A 85 -20.29 18.10 24.49
N PRO A 86 -19.23 18.74 25.04
CA PRO A 86 -18.02 18.04 25.45
C PRO A 86 -18.29 16.89 26.43
N ALA A 87 -19.24 17.07 27.35
CA ALA A 87 -19.62 16.04 28.31
C ALA A 87 -20.24 14.80 27.64
N GLU A 88 -21.05 14.98 26.59
CA GLU A 88 -21.59 13.87 25.80
C GLU A 88 -20.47 13.13 25.05
N ALA A 89 -19.50 13.87 24.51
CA ALA A 89 -18.33 13.32 23.83
C ALA A 89 -17.45 12.49 24.78
N ASP A 90 -17.15 13.00 25.98
CA ASP A 90 -16.38 12.27 26.98
C ASP A 90 -17.11 11.00 27.43
N LYS A 91 -18.42 11.09 27.68
CA LYS A 91 -19.24 9.91 28.00
C LYS A 91 -19.24 8.88 26.86
N PHE A 92 -19.28 9.35 25.60
CA PHE A 92 -19.17 8.49 24.44
C PHE A 92 -17.83 7.75 24.38
N LEU A 93 -16.70 8.46 24.56
CA LEU A 93 -15.35 7.86 24.58
C LEU A 93 -15.18 6.85 25.71
N LEU A 94 -15.65 7.19 26.91
CA LEU A 94 -15.57 6.32 28.08
C LEU A 94 -16.35 5.01 27.88
N SER A 95 -17.46 5.03 27.13
CA SER A 95 -18.21 3.80 26.78
C SER A 95 -17.38 2.81 25.94
N GLY A 96 -16.35 3.29 25.23
CA GLY A 96 -15.39 2.48 24.47
C GLY A 96 -14.08 2.21 25.21
N LYS A 97 -13.98 2.58 26.51
CA LYS A 97 -12.73 2.54 27.28
C LYS A 97 -11.60 3.34 26.62
N TYR A 98 -11.96 4.47 25.99
CA TYR A 98 -11.03 5.48 25.49
C TYR A 98 -10.85 6.59 26.53
N SER A 99 -9.70 7.28 26.47
CA SER A 99 -9.48 8.49 27.27
C SER A 99 -10.45 9.60 26.83
N PRO A 100 -10.94 10.45 27.75
CA PRO A 100 -11.67 11.69 27.42
C PRO A 100 -10.92 12.58 26.44
N LEU A 101 -11.60 13.58 25.86
CA LEU A 101 -10.96 14.59 25.03
C LEU A 101 -10.01 15.43 25.88
N ASP A 102 -8.82 15.74 25.34
CA ASP A 102 -7.95 16.76 25.94
C ASP A 102 -8.46 18.17 25.61
N GLU A 103 -7.88 19.19 26.26
CA GLU A 103 -8.35 20.57 26.09
C GLU A 103 -8.15 21.12 24.68
N ILE A 104 -7.12 20.66 23.95
CA ILE A 104 -6.88 21.08 22.57
C ILE A 104 -7.95 20.46 21.67
N GLU A 105 -8.22 19.17 21.82
CA GLU A 105 -9.27 18.48 21.08
C GLU A 105 -10.65 19.09 21.39
N LYS A 106 -10.94 19.43 22.65
CA LYS A 106 -12.19 20.12 23.02
C LYS A 106 -12.31 21.48 22.35
N LEU A 107 -11.26 22.30 22.36
CA LEU A 107 -11.26 23.61 21.71
C LEU A 107 -11.43 23.51 20.18
N LEU A 108 -10.83 22.49 19.56
CA LEU A 108 -10.94 22.25 18.12
C LEU A 108 -12.33 21.75 17.70
N ILE A 109 -13.00 20.99 18.56
CA ILE A 109 -14.28 20.35 18.26
C ILE A 109 -15.47 21.22 18.72
N PHE A 110 -15.33 21.91 19.84
CA PHE A 110 -16.37 22.71 20.51
C PHE A 110 -15.88 24.14 20.74
N PRO A 111 -15.69 24.95 19.68
CA PRO A 111 -15.14 26.31 19.80
C PRO A 111 -16.04 27.25 20.63
N ASP A 112 -17.34 26.96 20.72
CA ASP A 112 -18.31 27.76 21.47
C ASP A 112 -18.41 27.38 22.96
N ALA A 113 -17.61 26.41 23.42
CA ALA A 113 -17.59 26.03 24.83
C ALA A 113 -16.86 27.12 25.67
N PRO A 114 -17.40 27.51 26.85
CA PRO A 114 -16.79 28.55 27.67
C PRO A 114 -15.35 28.16 28.06
N PRO A 115 -14.37 29.07 27.86
CA PRO A 115 -12.95 28.75 28.02
C PRO A 115 -12.60 28.52 29.49
N GLY A 116 -12.13 27.33 29.83
CA GLY A 116 -11.61 27.02 31.15
C GLY A 116 -10.51 25.96 31.11
N LEU A 117 -9.27 26.41 31.36
CA LEU A 117 -8.05 25.66 31.78
C LEU A 117 -7.00 25.27 30.70
N PRO A 118 -5.71 25.11 31.13
CA PRO A 118 -4.55 25.65 30.44
C PRO A 118 -3.88 24.71 29.44
N SER A 119 -3.27 25.34 28.44
CA SER A 119 -2.56 24.76 27.31
C SER A 119 -1.28 24.02 27.72
N ARG A 120 -1.06 22.81 27.18
CA ARG A 120 0.25 22.12 27.14
C ARG A 120 0.74 22.00 25.69
N PRO A 121 2.05 21.82 25.46
CA PRO A 121 2.67 22.06 24.15
C PRO A 121 2.39 20.95 23.13
N SER A 122 2.22 21.38 21.89
CA SER A 122 1.91 20.61 20.69
C SER A 122 3.03 19.64 20.28
N ILE A 123 2.69 18.38 20.01
CA ILE A 123 3.57 17.39 19.37
C ILE A 123 3.32 17.40 17.86
N GLU A 124 4.30 17.93 17.11
CA GLU A 124 4.33 17.96 15.64
C GLU A 124 4.38 16.55 15.04
N ARG A 125 3.50 16.25 14.07
CA ARG A 125 3.50 14.97 13.34
C ARG A 125 4.10 15.16 11.94
N LEU A 126 5.22 14.48 11.66
CA LEU A 126 5.91 14.54 10.36
C LEU A 126 5.31 13.58 9.30
N PRO A 127 5.06 14.03 8.06
CA PRO A 127 4.50 13.22 6.98
C PRO A 127 5.55 12.34 6.26
N ILE A 128 5.10 11.22 5.68
CA ILE A 128 5.95 10.15 5.07
C ILE A 128 6.77 10.64 3.86
N SER A 129 6.34 11.70 3.16
CA SER A 129 7.11 12.33 2.08
C SER A 129 8.48 12.84 2.55
N SER A 130 8.60 13.22 3.82
CA SER A 130 9.86 13.62 4.44
C SER A 130 10.91 12.52 4.41
N LEU A 131 10.56 11.23 4.40
CA LEU A 131 11.56 10.16 4.47
C LEU A 131 12.39 10.01 3.19
N ILE A 132 11.83 10.32 2.02
CA ILE A 132 12.55 10.25 0.75
C ILE A 132 13.40 11.51 0.55
N THR A 133 12.83 12.69 0.79
CA THR A 133 13.59 13.96 0.76
C THR A 133 14.68 14.00 1.82
N GLN A 134 14.44 13.46 3.01
CA GLN A 134 15.45 13.35 4.07
C GLN A 134 16.57 12.39 3.67
N LYS A 135 16.28 11.26 3.01
CA LYS A 135 17.35 10.37 2.52
C LYS A 135 18.17 11.00 1.40
N ILE A 136 17.53 11.73 0.49
CA ILE A 136 18.23 12.46 -0.58
C ILE A 136 19.02 13.64 0.00
N SER A 137 18.49 14.35 0.98
CA SER A 137 19.19 15.46 1.64
C SER A 137 20.37 14.97 2.47
N ILE A 138 20.25 13.83 3.16
CA ILE A 138 21.36 13.17 3.86
C ILE A 138 22.44 12.75 2.85
N LEU A 139 22.05 12.16 1.71
CA LEU A 139 23.03 11.79 0.66
C LEU A 139 23.75 13.02 0.10
N ASN A 140 23.01 14.11 -0.14
CA ASN A 140 23.59 15.38 -0.60
C ASN A 140 24.47 16.04 0.47
N GLN A 141 24.11 15.94 1.75
CA GLN A 141 24.95 16.41 2.86
C GLN A 141 26.23 15.57 2.99
N ASP A 142 26.14 14.24 2.87
CA ASP A 142 27.29 13.33 2.90
C ASP A 142 28.26 13.60 1.73
N ILE A 143 27.73 13.91 0.53
CA ILE A 143 28.56 14.26 -0.62
C ILE A 143 29.20 15.64 -0.43
N LYS A 144 28.44 16.64 0.06
CA LYS A 144 28.97 17.98 0.30
C LYS A 144 30.04 18.00 1.39
N SER A 145 29.86 17.26 2.49
CA SER A 145 30.88 17.16 3.54
C SER A 145 32.16 16.53 3.01
N LEU A 146 32.07 15.50 2.16
CA LEU A 146 33.26 14.87 1.54
C LEU A 146 34.04 15.79 0.58
N VAL A 147 33.39 16.80 0.00
CA VAL A 147 34.00 17.75 -0.96
C VAL A 147 34.58 18.99 -0.28
N ILE A 148 34.00 19.45 0.83
CA ILE A 148 34.34 20.75 1.44
C ILE A 148 35.41 20.63 2.55
N GLU A 149 35.56 19.45 3.17
CA GLU A 149 36.34 19.30 4.41
C GLU A 149 37.88 19.41 4.28
N SER A 150 38.46 19.56 3.08
CA SER A 150 39.94 19.58 2.94
C SER A 150 40.57 20.85 2.38
N GLY A 151 39.83 21.79 1.76
CA GLY A 151 40.42 23.00 1.14
C GLY A 151 41.35 22.75 -0.07
N GLU A 152 41.98 21.57 -0.14
CA GLU A 152 42.68 21.02 -1.29
C GLU A 152 41.69 20.36 -2.26
N LYS A 153 41.86 20.64 -3.57
CA LYS A 153 41.16 19.94 -4.65
C LYS A 153 41.54 18.46 -4.64
N ARG A 154 40.78 17.63 -3.91
CA ARG A 154 40.94 16.18 -3.98
C ARG A 154 40.65 15.67 -5.38
N HIS A 155 41.45 14.71 -5.83
CA HIS A 155 41.23 14.03 -7.09
C HIS A 155 39.92 13.24 -7.01
N TRP A 156 39.12 13.24 -8.08
CA TRP A 156 37.79 12.61 -8.10
C TRP A 156 37.82 11.12 -7.75
N THR A 157 38.96 10.46 -7.97
CA THR A 157 39.22 9.06 -7.63
C THR A 157 39.15 8.81 -6.13
N ASP A 158 39.63 9.73 -5.29
CA ASP A 158 39.60 9.58 -3.83
C ASP A 158 38.18 9.73 -3.29
N VAL A 159 37.40 10.63 -3.90
CA VAL A 159 35.97 10.78 -3.59
C VAL A 159 35.22 9.51 -3.97
N LEU A 160 35.50 8.94 -5.15
CA LEU A 160 34.90 7.69 -5.60
C LEU A 160 35.29 6.52 -4.68
N LEU A 161 36.57 6.37 -4.33
CA LEU A 161 37.03 5.31 -3.43
C LEU A 161 36.44 5.43 -2.03
N ARG A 162 36.27 6.64 -1.48
CA ARG A 162 35.59 6.85 -0.20
C ARG A 162 34.09 6.59 -0.28
N LEU A 163 33.43 6.97 -1.37
CA LEU A 163 32.02 6.64 -1.60
C LEU A 163 31.82 5.13 -1.74
N LEU A 164 32.70 4.46 -2.48
CA LEU A 164 32.72 3.01 -2.58
C LEU A 164 33.03 2.38 -1.22
N GLY A 165 34.00 2.90 -0.46
CA GLY A 165 34.31 2.47 0.90
C GLY A 165 33.11 2.56 1.83
N LYS A 166 32.47 3.73 1.93
CA LYS A 166 31.23 3.92 2.71
C LYS A 166 30.08 3.05 2.20
N PHE A 167 30.01 2.80 0.89
CA PHE A 167 29.04 1.89 0.32
C PHE A 167 29.30 0.48 0.83
N PHE A 168 30.53 -0.06 0.67
CA PHE A 168 30.97 -1.39 1.09
C PHE A 168 30.95 -1.60 2.61
N GLU A 169 31.27 -0.60 3.42
CA GLU A 169 31.14 -0.65 4.89
C GLU A 169 29.70 -0.91 5.33
N ARG A 170 28.71 -0.47 4.54
CA ARG A 170 27.30 -0.75 4.81
C ARG A 170 26.91 -2.18 4.44
N TRP A 171 27.73 -2.93 3.71
CA TRP A 171 27.49 -4.33 3.35
C TRP A 171 27.95 -5.27 4.45
N THR A 172 27.01 -5.67 5.31
CA THR A 172 27.21 -6.82 6.17
C THR A 172 27.10 -8.10 5.34
N ALA A 173 27.73 -9.19 5.79
CA ALA A 173 27.62 -10.51 5.15
C ALA A 173 26.15 -10.92 4.93
N GLU A 174 25.28 -10.59 5.89
CA GLU A 174 23.84 -10.78 5.77
C GLU A 174 23.21 -10.04 4.58
N LYS A 175 23.59 -8.77 4.34
CA LYS A 175 23.09 -7.99 3.20
C LYS A 175 23.62 -8.51 1.87
N VAL A 176 24.87 -9.00 1.84
CA VAL A 176 25.45 -9.65 0.65
C VAL A 176 24.65 -10.90 0.31
N ILE A 177 24.40 -11.78 1.29
CA ILE A 177 23.58 -12.98 1.09
C ILE A 177 22.17 -12.59 0.64
N GLN A 178 21.57 -11.57 1.25
CA GLN A 178 20.24 -11.09 0.85
C GLN A 178 20.22 -10.57 -0.59
N LEU A 179 21.24 -9.82 -1.02
CA LEU A 179 21.37 -9.39 -2.42
C LEU A 179 21.50 -10.59 -3.34
N LEU A 180 22.37 -11.55 -3.03
CA LEU A 180 22.55 -12.75 -3.83
C LEU A 180 21.24 -13.53 -3.97
N LEU A 181 20.47 -13.67 -2.89
CA LEU A 181 19.14 -14.28 -2.95
C LEU A 181 18.17 -13.50 -3.86
N TRP A 182 18.19 -12.16 -3.82
CA TRP A 182 17.39 -11.35 -4.74
C TRP A 182 17.84 -11.50 -6.20
N VAL A 183 19.14 -11.53 -6.46
CA VAL A 183 19.70 -11.78 -7.80
C VAL A 183 19.27 -13.16 -8.29
N THR A 184 19.30 -14.19 -7.44
CA THR A 184 18.82 -15.52 -7.78
C THR A 184 17.32 -15.53 -8.11
N VAL A 185 16.48 -14.84 -7.32
CA VAL A 185 15.05 -14.71 -7.62
C VAL A 185 14.82 -13.99 -8.95
N TRP A 186 15.60 -12.96 -9.25
CA TRP A 186 15.53 -12.24 -10.51
C TRP A 186 15.95 -13.13 -11.70
N LEU A 187 17.08 -13.83 -11.62
CA LEU A 187 17.55 -14.73 -12.67
C LEU A 187 16.57 -15.89 -12.90
N LEU A 188 16.01 -16.44 -11.82
CA LEU A 188 14.97 -17.47 -11.89
C LEU A 188 13.69 -16.94 -12.53
N THR A 189 13.26 -15.73 -12.16
CA THR A 189 12.11 -15.06 -12.78
C THR A 189 12.35 -14.85 -14.28
N TRP A 190 13.54 -14.37 -14.64
CA TRP A 190 13.94 -14.17 -16.04
C TRP A 190 13.88 -15.49 -16.81
N GLY A 191 14.57 -16.53 -16.34
CA GLY A 191 14.60 -17.84 -17.02
C GLY A 191 13.24 -18.53 -17.13
N LEU A 192 12.36 -18.36 -16.14
CA LEU A 192 11.04 -19.01 -16.14
C LEU A 192 9.96 -18.22 -16.87
N THR A 193 9.95 -16.90 -16.80
CA THR A 193 8.81 -16.12 -17.32
C THR A 193 9.04 -15.49 -18.68
N PHE A 194 10.28 -15.30 -19.12
CA PHE A 194 10.56 -14.65 -20.39
C PHE A 194 10.49 -15.53 -21.63
N PRO A 195 10.65 -16.87 -21.59
CA PRO A 195 10.45 -17.69 -22.78
C PRO A 195 9.08 -17.48 -23.44
N ILE A 196 8.05 -17.10 -22.68
CA ILE A 196 6.72 -16.84 -23.23
C ILE A 196 6.60 -15.50 -23.96
N LEU A 197 7.62 -14.65 -23.92
CA LEU A 197 7.67 -13.37 -24.64
C LEU A 197 8.47 -13.45 -25.93
N ASP A 198 9.07 -14.61 -26.23
CA ASP A 198 9.86 -14.86 -27.43
C ASP A 198 8.94 -15.18 -28.62
N TRP A 199 8.19 -14.16 -29.05
CA TRP A 199 7.22 -14.28 -30.14
C TRP A 199 7.81 -13.89 -31.50
N PRO A 200 7.35 -14.52 -32.59
CA PRO A 200 6.39 -15.64 -32.63
C PRO A 200 7.07 -16.97 -32.27
N PHE A 201 6.29 -17.94 -31.76
CA PHE A 201 6.81 -19.29 -31.54
C PHE A 201 6.93 -20.06 -32.87
N ASP A 202 8.01 -20.82 -33.05
CA ASP A 202 8.24 -21.61 -34.26
C ASP A 202 7.26 -22.77 -34.38
N ASN A 203 6.87 -23.35 -33.23
CA ASN A 203 5.95 -24.48 -33.18
C ASN A 203 5.17 -24.55 -31.86
N ARG A 204 4.16 -25.42 -31.85
CA ARG A 204 3.27 -25.63 -30.69
C ARG A 204 4.00 -26.18 -29.47
N GLU A 205 5.09 -26.92 -29.67
CA GLU A 205 5.89 -27.49 -28.58
C GLU A 205 6.66 -26.40 -27.83
N GLN A 206 7.27 -25.45 -28.54
CA GLN A 206 7.94 -24.29 -27.97
C GLN A 206 6.95 -23.42 -27.20
N ALA A 207 5.76 -23.15 -27.77
CA ALA A 207 4.69 -22.42 -27.10
C ALA A 207 4.24 -23.12 -25.80
N TRP A 208 4.10 -24.45 -25.81
CA TRP A 208 3.78 -25.23 -24.63
C TRP A 208 4.88 -25.15 -23.56
N LYS A 209 6.14 -25.37 -23.93
CA LYS A 209 7.30 -25.26 -23.03
C LYS A 209 7.36 -23.88 -22.37
N ALA A 210 7.22 -22.82 -23.17
CA ALA A 210 7.20 -21.44 -22.69
C ALA A 210 6.03 -21.18 -21.72
N THR A 211 4.86 -21.77 -21.99
CA THR A 211 3.70 -21.69 -21.10
C THR A 211 3.94 -22.39 -19.76
N VAL A 212 4.50 -23.60 -19.78
CA VAL A 212 4.84 -24.34 -18.56
C VAL A 212 5.87 -23.57 -17.72
N PHE A 213 6.90 -23.01 -18.36
CA PHE A 213 7.87 -22.17 -17.66
C PHE A 213 7.21 -20.94 -17.05
N TYR A 214 6.35 -20.25 -17.79
CA TYR A 214 5.62 -19.09 -17.29
C TYR A 214 4.77 -19.43 -16.07
N ILE A 215 3.96 -20.49 -16.15
CA ILE A 215 3.13 -20.95 -15.02
C ILE A 215 4.02 -21.24 -13.81
N THR A 216 5.10 -22.00 -14.00
CA THR A 216 6.06 -22.31 -12.93
C THR A 216 6.67 -21.04 -12.33
N GLY A 217 7.07 -20.08 -13.17
CA GLY A 217 7.62 -18.80 -12.74
C GLY A 217 6.62 -17.96 -11.95
N THR A 218 5.35 -17.92 -12.36
CA THR A 218 4.29 -17.16 -11.67
C THR A 218 3.89 -17.75 -10.32
N LEU A 219 4.10 -19.05 -10.13
CA LEU A 219 3.88 -19.72 -8.84
C LEU A 219 5.09 -19.56 -7.91
N THR A 220 6.31 -19.70 -8.44
CA THR A 220 7.54 -19.72 -7.64
C THR A 220 8.06 -18.31 -7.29
N SER A 221 8.11 -17.39 -8.25
CA SER A 221 8.76 -16.08 -8.07
C SER A 221 8.08 -15.22 -6.99
N PRO A 222 6.72 -15.11 -6.94
CA PRO A 222 6.06 -14.39 -5.86
C PRO A 222 6.23 -15.07 -4.49
N ALA A 223 6.26 -16.40 -4.43
CA ALA A 223 6.49 -17.14 -3.20
C ALA A 223 7.88 -16.84 -2.62
N LEU A 224 8.92 -16.89 -3.47
CA LEU A 224 10.29 -16.54 -3.07
C LEU A 224 10.40 -15.06 -2.67
N THR A 225 9.77 -14.15 -3.42
CA THR A 225 9.72 -12.72 -3.08
C THR A 225 9.08 -12.51 -1.70
N ALA A 226 7.95 -13.16 -1.42
CA ALA A 226 7.26 -13.06 -0.13
C ALA A 226 8.09 -13.64 1.03
N MET A 227 8.84 -14.71 0.77
CA MET A 227 9.75 -15.32 1.74
C MET A 227 10.92 -14.39 2.08
N LEU A 228 11.54 -13.76 1.07
CA LEU A 228 12.62 -12.79 1.23
C LEU A 228 12.16 -11.45 1.82
N THR A 229 10.85 -11.15 1.76
CA THR A 229 10.29 -9.96 2.36
C THR A 229 10.28 -10.09 3.89
N GLN A 230 11.13 -9.31 4.56
CA GLN A 230 11.37 -9.35 6.01
C GLN A 230 10.27 -8.65 6.82
N THR A 231 9.03 -9.14 6.77
CA THR A 231 7.94 -8.60 7.62
C THR A 231 8.12 -8.95 9.10
N ARG A 232 8.69 -10.11 9.43
CA ARG A 232 8.94 -10.58 10.81
C ARG A 232 9.85 -9.68 11.66
N ARG A 233 10.85 -9.06 11.03
CA ARG A 233 11.85 -8.22 11.72
C ARG A 233 11.46 -6.74 11.76
N SER A 234 10.31 -6.39 11.20
CA SER A 234 9.83 -5.02 11.23
C SER A 234 9.36 -4.67 12.64
N LYS A 235 9.95 -3.62 13.23
CA LYS A 235 9.49 -3.04 14.50
C LYS A 235 7.99 -2.72 14.48
N TYR A 236 7.49 -2.25 13.33
CA TYR A 236 6.06 -1.98 13.14
C TYR A 236 5.21 -3.25 13.33
N TRP A 237 5.52 -4.34 12.62
CA TRP A 237 4.74 -5.58 12.72
C TRP A 237 4.89 -6.27 14.08
N GLN A 238 6.02 -6.09 14.75
CA GLN A 238 6.24 -6.55 16.13
C GLN A 238 5.35 -5.78 17.11
N ALA A 239 5.28 -4.45 17.00
CA ALA A 239 4.41 -3.63 17.84
C ALA A 239 2.92 -3.98 17.70
N GLN A 240 2.50 -4.47 16.53
CA GLN A 240 1.13 -4.92 16.27
C GLN A 240 0.87 -6.38 16.71
N ASN A 241 1.85 -7.08 17.29
CA ASN A 241 1.79 -8.53 17.59
C ASN A 241 1.45 -9.42 16.38
N LEU A 242 1.75 -8.94 15.17
CA LEU A 242 1.43 -9.64 13.91
C LEU A 242 2.67 -10.26 13.23
N ALA A 243 3.88 -9.87 13.65
CA ALA A 243 5.14 -10.24 13.00
C ALA A 243 5.25 -11.74 12.68
N ASN A 244 4.87 -12.62 13.62
CA ASN A 244 5.03 -14.07 13.51
C ASN A 244 3.77 -14.82 13.07
N THR A 245 2.72 -14.10 12.67
CA THR A 245 1.45 -14.73 12.32
C THR A 245 1.47 -15.31 10.90
N LEU A 246 0.80 -16.44 10.71
CA LEU A 246 0.54 -17.00 9.37
C LEU A 246 -0.24 -16.01 8.50
N ILE A 247 -1.10 -15.20 9.12
CA ILE A 247 -1.94 -14.24 8.42
C ILE A 247 -1.12 -13.13 7.76
N LEU A 248 -0.12 -12.59 8.45
CA LEU A 248 0.78 -11.60 7.86
C LEU A 248 1.57 -12.20 6.69
N ARG A 249 2.01 -13.46 6.81
CA ARG A 249 2.69 -14.18 5.72
C ARG A 249 1.79 -14.39 4.52
N PHE A 250 0.55 -14.78 4.75
CA PHE A 250 -0.46 -14.90 3.70
C PHE A 250 -0.67 -13.58 2.95
N TYR A 251 -0.87 -12.45 3.65
CA TYR A 251 -1.00 -11.15 2.99
C TYR A 251 0.29 -10.67 2.30
N THR A 252 1.46 -11.01 2.85
CA THR A 252 2.75 -10.73 2.20
C THR A 252 2.84 -11.49 0.87
N TYR A 253 2.42 -12.75 0.85
CA TYR A 253 2.35 -13.57 -0.36
C TYR A 253 1.33 -13.04 -1.37
N LEU A 254 0.11 -12.73 -0.95
CA LEU A 254 -0.90 -12.12 -1.83
C LEU A 254 -0.42 -10.79 -2.43
N GLY A 255 0.27 -9.97 -1.62
CA GLY A 255 0.90 -8.75 -2.07
C GLY A 255 1.97 -9.01 -3.13
N ALA A 256 2.90 -9.92 -2.86
CA ALA A 256 3.92 -10.33 -3.81
C ALA A 256 3.30 -10.81 -5.13
N TYR A 257 2.30 -11.68 -5.03
CA TYR A 257 1.61 -12.26 -6.18
C TYR A 257 0.92 -11.20 -7.04
N THR A 258 0.15 -10.30 -6.41
CA THR A 258 -0.54 -9.20 -7.10
C THR A 258 0.46 -8.25 -7.77
N GLY A 259 1.55 -7.91 -7.06
CA GLY A 259 2.60 -7.04 -7.59
C GLY A 259 3.35 -7.67 -8.76
N PHE A 260 3.64 -8.97 -8.69
CA PHE A 260 4.28 -9.72 -9.76
C PHE A 260 3.49 -9.66 -11.06
N HIS A 261 2.20 -10.00 -11.02
CA HIS A 261 1.34 -9.95 -12.21
C HIS A 261 1.15 -8.53 -12.75
N SER A 262 1.04 -7.55 -11.85
CA SER A 262 0.97 -6.14 -12.27
C SER A 262 2.23 -5.73 -13.04
N GLY A 263 3.41 -6.10 -12.54
CA GLY A 263 4.67 -5.84 -13.24
C GLY A 263 4.82 -6.66 -14.52
N TYR A 264 4.40 -7.92 -14.51
CA TYR A 264 4.46 -8.80 -15.68
C TYR A 264 3.56 -8.29 -16.82
N VAL A 265 2.35 -7.81 -16.53
CA VAL A 265 1.46 -7.20 -17.53
C VAL A 265 2.11 -5.96 -18.19
N MET A 266 2.88 -5.17 -17.43
CA MET A 266 3.64 -4.05 -18.01
C MET A 266 4.74 -4.53 -18.96
N VAL A 267 5.47 -5.58 -18.57
CA VAL A 267 6.49 -6.21 -19.43
C VAL A 267 5.86 -6.79 -20.69
N LEU A 268 4.75 -7.50 -20.56
CA LEU A 268 3.98 -8.10 -21.65
C LEU A 268 3.53 -7.03 -22.66
N ALA A 269 2.99 -5.90 -22.16
CA ALA A 269 2.58 -4.79 -23.02
C ALA A 269 3.78 -4.16 -23.75
N GLY A 270 4.92 -4.03 -23.09
CA GLY A 270 6.17 -3.57 -23.72
C GLY A 270 6.66 -4.53 -24.81
N ALA A 271 6.62 -5.84 -24.56
CA ALA A 271 6.99 -6.88 -25.52
C ALA A 271 6.05 -6.87 -26.75
N LEU A 272 4.73 -6.79 -26.53
CA LEU A 272 3.74 -6.66 -27.61
C LEU A 272 3.99 -5.39 -28.44
N LEU A 273 4.21 -4.25 -27.79
CA LEU A 273 4.50 -3.01 -28.49
C LEU A 273 5.78 -3.12 -29.32
N GLY A 274 6.84 -3.72 -28.78
CA GLY A 274 8.09 -3.96 -29.51
C GLY A 274 7.90 -4.86 -30.72
N TYR A 275 7.10 -5.93 -30.58
CA TYR A 275 6.71 -6.81 -31.67
C TYR A 275 5.99 -6.05 -32.79
N PHE A 276 4.95 -5.26 -32.46
CA PHE A 276 4.18 -4.52 -33.47
C PHE A 276 4.95 -3.38 -34.11
N LEU A 277 5.89 -2.77 -33.40
CA LEU A 277 6.79 -1.74 -33.93
C LEU A 277 7.96 -2.33 -34.72
N ARG A 278 8.07 -3.66 -34.80
CA ARG A 278 9.17 -4.37 -35.48
C ARG A 278 10.54 -3.94 -34.97
N LEU A 279 10.69 -3.70 -33.66
CA LEU A 279 11.95 -3.27 -33.04
C LEU A 279 13.04 -4.36 -33.02
N GLY A 280 12.84 -5.47 -33.74
CA GLY A 280 13.67 -6.66 -33.67
C GLY A 280 13.57 -7.37 -32.31
N PRO A 281 14.27 -8.49 -32.13
CA PRO A 281 14.43 -9.09 -30.82
C PRO A 281 15.15 -8.09 -29.91
N LEU A 282 14.55 -7.79 -28.75
CA LEU A 282 15.21 -6.96 -27.76
C LEU A 282 16.51 -7.63 -27.34
N HIS A 283 17.59 -6.85 -27.26
CA HIS A 283 18.88 -7.33 -26.78
C HIS A 283 18.69 -8.01 -25.41
N HIS A 284 19.26 -9.20 -25.21
CA HIS A 284 19.02 -10.02 -24.00
C HIS A 284 19.29 -9.26 -22.69
N LEU A 285 20.22 -8.30 -22.70
CA LEU A 285 20.49 -7.43 -21.55
C LEU A 285 19.29 -6.52 -21.20
N ILE A 286 18.61 -5.95 -22.20
CA ILE A 286 17.39 -5.14 -22.00
C ILE A 286 16.29 -6.03 -21.43
N VAL A 287 16.13 -7.23 -21.99
CA VAL A 287 15.18 -8.23 -21.53
C VAL A 287 15.44 -8.60 -20.06
N GLY A 288 16.70 -8.83 -19.69
CA GLY A 288 17.10 -9.09 -18.30
C GLY A 288 16.78 -7.92 -17.37
N ILE A 289 17.06 -6.68 -17.77
CA ILE A 289 16.72 -5.49 -16.97
C ILE A 289 15.20 -5.38 -16.78
N VAL A 290 14.43 -5.56 -17.86
CA VAL A 290 12.97 -5.53 -17.83
C VAL A 290 12.42 -6.67 -16.94
N ALA A 291 13.10 -7.81 -16.86
CA ALA A 291 12.77 -8.92 -15.96
C ALA A 291 12.90 -8.59 -14.47
N ALA A 292 13.63 -7.53 -14.11
CA ALA A 292 13.66 -7.06 -12.73
C ALA A 292 12.32 -6.43 -12.32
N TRP A 293 11.53 -5.93 -13.27
CA TRP A 293 10.33 -5.14 -13.00
C TRP A 293 9.23 -5.91 -12.25
N PRO A 294 8.84 -7.14 -12.66
CA PRO A 294 7.88 -7.95 -11.90
C PRO A 294 8.36 -8.25 -10.48
N VAL A 295 9.66 -8.49 -10.27
CA VAL A 295 10.25 -8.78 -8.95
C VAL A 295 10.22 -7.54 -8.05
N LEU A 296 10.56 -6.36 -8.59
CA LEU A 296 10.54 -5.10 -7.85
C LEU A 296 9.12 -4.72 -7.40
N ILE A 297 8.14 -4.81 -8.30
CA ILE A 297 6.73 -4.51 -7.97
C ILE A 297 6.17 -5.57 -7.01
N SER A 298 6.50 -6.84 -7.21
CA SER A 298 6.20 -7.92 -6.28
C SER A 298 6.71 -7.61 -4.86
N TYR A 299 7.98 -7.23 -4.72
CA TYR A 299 8.55 -6.86 -3.42
C TYR A 299 7.86 -5.64 -2.79
N ALA A 300 7.60 -4.59 -3.56
CA ALA A 300 6.90 -3.40 -3.08
C ALA A 300 5.48 -3.75 -2.58
N ALA A 301 4.73 -4.52 -3.36
CA ALA A 301 3.38 -4.93 -3.03
C ALA A 301 3.34 -5.90 -1.83
N ALA A 302 4.33 -6.80 -1.69
CA ALA A 302 4.47 -7.69 -0.54
C ALA A 302 4.55 -6.92 0.80
N ARG A 303 5.08 -5.69 0.78
CA ARG A 303 5.14 -4.81 1.95
C ARG A 303 3.89 -3.95 2.09
N GLN A 304 3.39 -3.41 0.98
CA GLN A 304 2.32 -2.43 0.99
C GLN A 304 0.94 -3.04 1.25
N VAL A 305 0.64 -4.21 0.67
CA VAL A 305 -0.67 -4.86 0.81
C VAL A 305 -1.03 -5.18 2.25
N PRO A 306 -0.21 -5.91 3.05
CA PRO A 306 -0.55 -6.17 4.45
C PRO A 306 -0.72 -4.87 5.25
N TYR A 307 0.11 -3.86 4.97
CA TYR A 307 0.02 -2.56 5.64
C TYR A 307 -1.31 -1.85 5.34
N ASN A 308 -1.70 -1.78 4.07
CA ASN A 308 -2.95 -1.17 3.65
C ASN A 308 -4.16 -1.91 4.22
N GLN A 309 -4.12 -3.23 4.26
CA GLN A 309 -5.21 -4.05 4.79
C GLN A 309 -5.36 -3.84 6.31
N LEU A 310 -4.26 -3.83 7.05
CA LEU A 310 -4.31 -3.52 8.48
C LEU A 310 -4.85 -2.10 8.72
N ARG A 311 -4.42 -1.12 7.93
CA ARG A 311 -4.88 0.26 8.06
C ARG A 311 -6.38 0.40 7.78
N ALA A 312 -6.88 -0.29 6.75
CA ALA A 312 -8.27 -0.21 6.33
C ALA A 312 -9.22 -0.86 7.34
N TYR A 313 -8.86 -2.05 7.86
CA TYR A 313 -9.75 -2.86 8.68
C TYR A 313 -9.41 -2.85 10.17
N GLY A 314 -8.27 -2.28 10.56
CA GLY A 314 -7.73 -2.34 11.93
C GLY A 314 -7.27 -3.75 12.35
N ARG A 315 -7.34 -4.73 11.45
CA ARG A 315 -7.02 -6.14 11.70
C ARG A 315 -6.65 -6.84 10.39
N LEU A 316 -6.03 -8.02 10.50
CA LEU A 316 -5.85 -8.93 9.37
C LEU A 316 -6.65 -10.21 9.67
N ARG A 317 -7.65 -10.53 8.84
CA ARG A 317 -8.35 -11.83 8.86
C ARG A 317 -8.24 -12.52 7.49
N PHE A 318 -8.32 -13.85 7.46
CA PHE A 318 -8.19 -14.62 6.22
C PHE A 318 -9.32 -14.29 5.26
N LYS A 319 -10.54 -14.15 5.79
CA LYS A 319 -11.74 -13.78 5.03
C LYS A 319 -11.60 -12.45 4.28
N ASP A 320 -10.89 -11.48 4.85
CA ASP A 320 -10.72 -10.15 4.23
C ASP A 320 -9.74 -10.21 3.03
N GLY A 321 -8.94 -11.29 2.94
CA GLY A 321 -7.94 -11.51 1.90
C GLY A 321 -8.31 -12.60 0.89
N ALA A 322 -9.43 -13.31 1.10
CA ALA A 322 -9.84 -14.44 0.29
C ALA A 322 -10.03 -14.06 -1.19
N ILE A 323 -10.48 -12.83 -1.47
CA ILE A 323 -10.64 -12.34 -2.85
C ILE A 323 -9.33 -12.37 -3.65
N PHE A 324 -8.18 -12.20 -2.98
CA PHE A 324 -6.88 -12.27 -3.63
C PHE A 324 -6.40 -13.71 -3.85
N MET A 325 -7.04 -14.73 -3.26
CA MET A 325 -6.70 -16.13 -3.61
C MET A 325 -7.09 -16.45 -5.05
N VAL A 326 -8.12 -15.81 -5.60
CA VAL A 326 -8.46 -15.92 -7.02
C VAL A 326 -7.28 -15.43 -7.86
N SER A 327 -6.56 -14.41 -7.40
CA SER A 327 -5.33 -13.97 -8.05
C SER A 327 -4.30 -15.09 -8.11
N ALA A 328 -4.14 -15.96 -7.11
CA ALA A 328 -3.18 -17.07 -7.14
C ALA A 328 -3.39 -18.05 -8.32
N LEU A 329 -4.63 -18.15 -8.83
CA LEU A 329 -4.97 -18.94 -10.03
C LEU A 329 -4.73 -18.15 -11.32
N ALA A 330 -4.61 -16.82 -11.26
CA ALA A 330 -4.48 -15.97 -12.43
C ALA A 330 -3.25 -16.32 -13.26
N GLY A 331 -2.11 -16.71 -12.67
CA GLY A 331 -0.93 -17.14 -13.43
C GLY A 331 -1.18 -18.37 -14.29
N VAL A 332 -1.87 -19.38 -13.74
CA VAL A 332 -2.25 -20.60 -14.47
C VAL A 332 -3.24 -20.27 -15.59
N LEU A 333 -4.28 -19.49 -15.27
CA LEU A 333 -5.29 -19.08 -16.23
C LEU A 333 -4.69 -18.21 -17.35
N TRP A 334 -3.78 -17.29 -17.01
CA TRP A 334 -3.06 -16.47 -17.99
C TRP A 334 -2.16 -17.32 -18.89
N GLY A 335 -1.44 -18.30 -18.34
CA GLY A 335 -0.62 -19.21 -19.13
C GLY A 335 -1.47 -19.98 -20.14
N GLY A 336 -2.58 -20.56 -19.69
CA GLY A 336 -3.54 -21.24 -20.56
C GLY A 336 -4.14 -20.32 -21.62
N LEU A 337 -4.50 -19.09 -21.26
CA LEU A 337 -5.04 -18.09 -22.17
C LEU A 337 -4.01 -17.70 -23.24
N ILE A 338 -2.77 -17.40 -22.85
CA ILE A 338 -1.70 -17.08 -23.80
C ILE A 338 -1.49 -18.26 -24.74
N TYR A 339 -1.36 -19.48 -24.23
CA TYR A 339 -1.18 -20.67 -25.07
C TYR A 339 -2.31 -20.87 -26.09
N THR A 340 -3.56 -20.71 -25.65
CA THR A 340 -4.74 -21.01 -26.48
C THR A 340 -5.00 -19.91 -27.51
N TYR A 341 -4.80 -18.65 -27.12
CA TYR A 341 -5.16 -17.48 -27.92
C TYR A 341 -3.95 -16.71 -28.45
N TYR A 342 -2.73 -17.27 -28.41
CA TYR A 342 -1.53 -16.58 -28.90
C TYR A 342 -1.67 -16.06 -30.35
N PRO A 343 -2.29 -16.77 -31.32
CA PRO A 343 -2.40 -16.25 -32.69
C PRO A 343 -3.29 -15.02 -32.75
N TRP A 344 -4.28 -14.95 -31.85
CA TRP A 344 -5.20 -13.82 -31.73
C TRP A 344 -4.52 -12.63 -31.06
N ILE A 345 -3.73 -12.88 -30.00
CA ILE A 345 -2.94 -11.86 -29.30
C ILE A 345 -1.95 -11.18 -30.25
N LEU A 346 -1.31 -11.96 -31.13
CA LEU A 346 -0.37 -11.44 -32.15
C LEU A 346 -1.07 -10.78 -33.34
N SER A 347 -2.39 -10.85 -33.45
CA SER A 347 -3.11 -10.07 -34.47
C SER A 347 -2.97 -8.57 -34.16
N PRO A 348 -2.61 -7.72 -35.14
CA PRO A 348 -2.38 -6.29 -34.87
C PRO A 348 -3.55 -5.60 -34.17
N ARG A 349 -4.79 -5.90 -34.59
CA ARG A 349 -5.99 -5.28 -34.02
C ARG A 349 -6.14 -5.59 -32.53
N ILE A 350 -6.07 -6.86 -32.15
CA ILE A 350 -6.24 -7.28 -30.75
C ILE A 350 -5.04 -6.83 -29.92
N GLY A 351 -3.83 -6.98 -30.44
CA GLY A 351 -2.61 -6.59 -29.74
C GLY A 351 -2.57 -5.09 -29.42
N TYR A 352 -2.93 -4.21 -30.37
CA TYR A 352 -3.03 -2.77 -30.09
C TYR A 352 -4.09 -2.46 -29.05
N ILE A 353 -5.25 -3.13 -29.09
CA ILE A 353 -6.30 -2.96 -28.07
C ILE A 353 -5.76 -3.35 -26.69
N LEU A 354 -5.04 -4.49 -26.57
CA LEU A 354 -4.45 -4.92 -25.31
C LEU A 354 -3.42 -3.91 -24.78
N VAL A 355 -2.52 -3.41 -25.64
CA VAL A 355 -1.54 -2.39 -25.27
C VAL A 355 -2.24 -1.11 -24.78
N LEU A 356 -3.28 -0.65 -25.48
CA LEU A 356 -4.05 0.53 -25.08
C LEU A 356 -4.77 0.34 -23.74
N ILE A 357 -5.33 -0.85 -23.49
CA ILE A 357 -5.95 -1.18 -22.19
C ILE A 357 -4.91 -1.06 -21.07
N VAL A 358 -3.71 -1.62 -21.25
CA VAL A 358 -2.65 -1.56 -20.22
C VAL A 358 -2.17 -0.12 -19.99
N ILE A 359 -1.98 0.65 -21.06
CA ILE A 359 -1.62 2.08 -20.95
C ILE A 359 -2.74 2.84 -20.22
N GLY A 360 -4.01 2.62 -20.58
CA GLY A 360 -5.16 3.25 -19.97
C GLY A 360 -5.28 2.95 -18.47
N LEU A 361 -5.15 1.69 -18.07
CA LEU A 361 -5.17 1.28 -16.65
C LEU A 361 -4.01 1.91 -15.87
N THR A 362 -2.83 2.00 -16.47
CA THR A 362 -1.65 2.62 -15.84
C THR A 362 -1.85 4.13 -15.69
N ALA A 363 -2.36 4.81 -16.72
CA ALA A 363 -2.66 6.24 -16.68
C ALA A 363 -3.74 6.58 -15.65
N VAL A 364 -4.83 5.81 -15.60
CA VAL A 364 -5.90 5.98 -14.58
C VAL A 364 -5.33 5.79 -13.18
N SER A 365 -4.50 4.76 -12.97
CA SER A 365 -3.85 4.52 -11.68
C SER A 365 -2.96 5.70 -11.26
N PHE A 366 -2.19 6.25 -12.20
CA PHE A 366 -1.34 7.42 -11.96
C PHE A 366 -2.14 8.69 -11.65
N ILE A 367 -3.23 8.94 -12.39
CA ILE A 367 -4.13 10.08 -12.15
C ILE A 367 -4.75 9.97 -10.75
N ILE A 368 -5.24 8.79 -10.36
CA ILE A 368 -5.79 8.55 -9.03
C ILE A 368 -4.72 8.81 -7.96
N GLN A 369 -3.51 8.29 -8.13
CA GLN A 369 -2.41 8.54 -7.19
C GLN A 369 -2.03 10.02 -7.07
N ASN A 370 -2.00 10.76 -8.19
CA ASN A 370 -1.68 12.18 -8.15
C ASN A 370 -2.80 13.03 -7.54
N ARG A 371 -4.06 12.68 -7.80
CA ARG A 371 -5.20 13.32 -7.11
C ARG A 371 -5.12 13.09 -5.61
N ARG A 372 -4.79 11.86 -5.17
CA ARG A 372 -4.56 11.54 -3.75
C ARG A 372 -3.46 12.41 -3.13
N LYS A 373 -2.34 12.62 -3.83
CA LYS A 373 -1.24 13.48 -3.35
C LYS A 373 -1.65 14.96 -3.25
N ARG A 374 -2.41 15.48 -4.22
CA ARG A 374 -2.86 16.88 -4.20
C ARG A 374 -3.80 17.17 -3.04
N ILE A 375 -4.79 16.30 -2.80
CA ILE A 375 -5.74 16.45 -1.69
C ILE A 375 -5.01 16.51 -0.34
N HIS A 376 -3.99 15.67 -0.16
CA HIS A 376 -3.20 15.65 1.08
C HIS A 376 -2.33 16.91 1.28
N ASN A 377 -1.90 17.56 0.20
CA ASN A 377 -1.10 18.79 0.30
C ASN A 377 -1.94 20.05 0.52
N THR A 378 -3.23 20.04 0.15
CA THR A 378 -4.14 21.18 0.35
C THR A 378 -4.82 21.19 1.72
N SER A 379 -4.69 20.11 2.49
CA SER A 379 -5.22 19.97 3.86
C SER A 379 -4.22 20.39 4.95
N HIS A 380 -3.08 20.94 4.56
CA HIS A 380 -2.06 21.57 5.41
C HIS A 380 -1.98 23.04 5.04
#